data_AF-A0A7C4R3Z4-F1
#
_entry.id   AF-A0A7C4R3Z4-F1
#
_cell.length_a   1.000
_cell.length_b   1.000
_cell.length_c   1.000
_cell.angle_alpha   90.00
_cell.angle_beta   90.00
_cell.angle_gamma   90.00
#
_symmetry.space_group_name_H-M   'P 1'
#
loop_
_entity.id
_entity.type
_entity.pdbx_description
1 polymer ?
#
loop_
_entity_poly.entity_id
_entity_poly.type
_entity_poly.pdbx_seq_one_letter_code
_entity_poly.pdbx_strand_id
1 'polypeptide(L)'
;MTEKSQCPVTGKAGRTPAGRGPTPRDFWPRQLNLGILHQHAPASNPLGPDFNYAEEFTKLDYFALKQDLYALMTDSQEWWPADWGHYGPLMIRMAWHSAGTYRTADGRGGGGTGNQRFAPINSWPDNANLDKARRLLWPIKKKYG
;
A
#
# COMPACT_ATOMS: atom_id res chain seq x y z
N MET A 1 -28.61 4.40 -7.02
CA MET A 1 -27.65 4.72 -8.10
C MET A 1 -26.81 3.49 -8.38
N THR A 2 -27.24 2.66 -9.32
CA THR A 2 -26.52 1.45 -9.78
C THR A 2 -25.76 1.79 -11.06
N GLU A 3 -24.77 2.66 -10.96
CA GLU A 3 -23.71 2.68 -11.98
C GLU A 3 -22.73 1.56 -11.60
N LYS A 4 -22.81 0.43 -12.32
CA LYS A 4 -21.76 -0.59 -12.23
C LYS A 4 -20.47 0.08 -12.66
N SER A 5 -19.44 0.07 -11.81
CA SER A 5 -18.09 0.54 -12.14
C SER A 5 -17.46 -0.33 -13.23
N GLN A 6 -17.90 -0.14 -14.47
CA GLN A 6 -17.38 -0.80 -15.65
C GLN A 6 -16.38 0.12 -16.33
N CYS A 7 -15.31 -0.45 -16.88
CA CYS A 7 -14.43 0.31 -17.76
C CYS A 7 -15.25 0.76 -18.99
N PRO A 8 -15.32 2.07 -19.29
CA PRO A 8 -16.14 2.58 -20.39
C PRO A 8 -15.61 2.16 -21.76
N VAL A 9 -14.36 1.69 -21.83
CA VAL A 9 -13.79 1.08 -23.02
C VAL A 9 -14.20 -0.40 -23.05
N THR A 10 -15.19 -0.74 -23.86
CA THR A 10 -15.64 -2.13 -24.10
C THR A 10 -15.13 -2.70 -25.43
N GLY A 11 -14.55 -1.87 -26.30
CA GLY A 11 -14.04 -2.22 -27.63
C GLY A 11 -12.58 -2.70 -27.69
N LYS A 12 -12.20 -3.31 -28.83
CA LYS A 12 -10.89 -3.87 -29.16
C LYS A 12 -9.92 -2.80 -29.66
N ALA A 13 -9.46 -1.92 -28.77
CA ALA A 13 -8.34 -1.02 -29.04
C ALA A 13 -7.04 -1.70 -28.57
N GLY A 14 -6.35 -2.43 -29.47
CA GLY A 14 -5.03 -3.01 -29.21
C GLY A 14 -5.01 -4.42 -28.61
N ARG A 15 -3.81 -4.88 -28.21
CA ARG A 15 -3.62 -6.16 -27.51
C ARG A 15 -4.48 -6.16 -26.25
N THR A 16 -5.38 -7.14 -26.15
CA THR A 16 -6.23 -7.31 -24.97
C THR A 16 -5.33 -7.46 -23.73
N PRO A 17 -5.48 -6.60 -22.70
CA PRO A 17 -4.78 -6.79 -21.43
C PRO A 17 -5.08 -8.20 -20.89
N ALA A 18 -4.07 -8.87 -20.34
CA ALA A 18 -4.26 -10.17 -19.72
C ALA A 18 -5.39 -10.08 -18.66
N GLY A 19 -6.35 -11.01 -18.71
CA GLY A 19 -7.47 -11.06 -17.77
C GLY A 19 -8.68 -10.16 -18.09
N ARG A 20 -8.75 -9.55 -19.28
CA ARG A 20 -9.95 -8.79 -19.71
C ARG A 20 -10.99 -9.71 -20.36
N GLY A 21 -12.23 -9.63 -19.90
CA GLY A 21 -13.38 -10.38 -20.42
C GLY A 21 -14.31 -10.83 -19.29
N PRO A 22 -15.51 -11.35 -19.61
CA PRO A 22 -16.38 -11.96 -18.61
C PRO A 22 -15.67 -13.14 -17.92
N THR A 23 -15.71 -13.15 -16.61
CA THR A 23 -15.19 -14.21 -15.74
C THR A 23 -16.36 -15.08 -15.26
N PRO A 24 -16.11 -16.31 -14.72
CA PRO A 24 -17.16 -17.12 -14.11
C PRO A 24 -18.00 -16.36 -13.07
N ARG A 25 -17.41 -15.38 -12.37
CA ARG A 25 -18.08 -14.57 -11.35
C ARG A 25 -19.12 -13.61 -11.94
N ASP A 26 -18.97 -13.21 -13.20
CA ASP A 26 -19.95 -12.36 -13.90
C ASP A 26 -21.21 -13.16 -14.26
N PHE A 27 -21.07 -14.45 -14.55
CA PHE A 27 -22.19 -15.35 -14.85
C PHE A 27 -22.83 -15.94 -13.58
N TRP A 28 -22.01 -16.28 -12.57
CA TRP A 28 -22.46 -16.86 -11.31
C TRP A 28 -22.05 -15.99 -10.10
N PRO A 29 -22.67 -14.82 -9.90
CA PRO A 29 -22.26 -13.85 -8.88
C PRO A 29 -22.40 -14.35 -7.44
N ARG A 30 -23.21 -15.39 -7.21
CA ARG A 30 -23.42 -16.02 -5.89
C ARG A 30 -22.58 -17.28 -5.65
N GLN A 31 -21.70 -17.64 -6.59
CA GLN A 31 -20.79 -18.78 -6.42
C GLN A 31 -19.81 -18.50 -5.26
N LEU A 32 -19.49 -19.54 -4.49
CA LEU A 32 -18.51 -19.45 -3.39
C LEU A 32 -17.15 -19.01 -3.94
N ASN A 33 -16.57 -17.97 -3.34
CA ASN A 33 -15.27 -17.43 -3.73
C ASN A 33 -14.13 -18.07 -2.93
N LEU A 34 -13.42 -19.01 -3.54
CA LEU A 34 -12.21 -19.62 -2.95
C LEU A 34 -10.95 -18.74 -3.09
N GLY A 35 -11.08 -17.59 -3.77
CA GLY A 35 -10.01 -16.64 -4.04
C GLY A 35 -9.22 -16.18 -2.81
N ILE A 36 -9.87 -16.18 -1.65
CA ILE A 36 -9.29 -15.73 -0.39
C ILE A 36 -8.28 -16.72 0.21
N LEU A 37 -8.37 -18.00 -0.14
CA LEU A 37 -7.58 -19.08 0.48
C LEU A 37 -6.17 -19.22 -0.11
N HIS A 38 -5.90 -18.54 -1.22
CA HIS A 38 -4.62 -18.56 -1.92
C HIS A 38 -4.06 -17.15 -2.14
N GLN A 39 -4.54 -16.18 -1.36
CA GLN A 39 -3.92 -14.86 -1.27
C GLN A 39 -2.51 -15.01 -0.66
N HIS A 40 -1.59 -14.13 -1.07
CA HIS A 40 -0.22 -14.10 -0.54
C HIS A 40 0.56 -15.42 -0.72
N ALA A 41 0.29 -16.16 -1.79
CA ALA A 41 1.03 -17.38 -2.11
C ALA A 41 2.55 -17.10 -2.23
N PRO A 42 3.43 -18.01 -1.78
CA PRO A 42 4.88 -17.82 -1.80
C PRO A 42 5.45 -17.44 -3.18
N ALA A 43 4.86 -17.98 -4.25
CA ALA A 43 5.25 -17.66 -5.64
C ALA A 43 5.08 -16.17 -6.01
N SER A 44 4.27 -15.42 -5.27
CA SER A 44 4.07 -13.97 -5.46
C SER A 44 5.02 -13.11 -4.63
N ASN A 45 5.77 -13.70 -3.70
CA ASN A 45 6.70 -12.98 -2.84
C ASN A 45 8.09 -12.86 -3.52
N PRO A 46 8.56 -11.66 -3.86
CA PRO A 46 9.86 -11.47 -4.52
C PRO A 46 11.06 -11.74 -3.61
N LEU A 47 10.86 -11.84 -2.28
CA LEU A 47 11.94 -12.05 -1.31
C LEU A 47 12.42 -13.52 -1.26
N GLY A 48 11.68 -14.44 -1.86
CA GLY A 48 12.00 -15.87 -1.86
C GLY A 48 11.57 -16.60 -0.59
N PRO A 49 11.61 -17.95 -0.61
CA PRO A 49 11.13 -18.79 0.49
C PRO A 49 12.02 -18.76 1.73
N ASP A 50 13.32 -18.51 1.57
CA ASP A 50 14.30 -18.58 2.66
C ASP A 50 14.46 -17.25 3.42
N PHE A 51 13.71 -16.21 3.04
CA PHE A 51 13.83 -14.87 3.64
C PHE A 51 13.17 -14.80 5.02
N ASN A 52 13.97 -14.46 6.04
CA ASN A 52 13.49 -14.23 7.41
C ASN A 52 13.54 -12.73 7.78
N TYR A 53 12.38 -12.06 7.75
CA TYR A 53 12.30 -10.64 8.08
C TYR A 53 12.72 -10.32 9.53
N ALA A 54 12.46 -11.21 10.48
CA ALA A 54 12.82 -10.98 11.88
C ALA A 54 14.35 -10.94 12.05
N GLU A 55 15.06 -11.89 11.42
CA GLU A 55 16.53 -11.90 11.42
C GLU A 55 17.10 -10.67 10.72
N GLU A 56 16.60 -10.31 9.53
CA GLU A 56 17.06 -9.12 8.81
C GLU A 56 16.81 -7.83 9.60
N PHE A 57 15.65 -7.72 10.28
CA PHE A 57 15.35 -6.56 11.10
C PHE A 57 16.29 -6.41 12.30
N THR A 58 16.77 -7.52 12.89
CA THR A 58 17.74 -7.44 14.00
C THR A 58 19.12 -6.93 13.56
N LYS A 59 19.48 -7.09 12.29
CA LYS A 59 20.75 -6.58 11.72
C LYS A 59 20.69 -5.09 11.39
N LEU A 60 19.50 -4.50 11.36
CA LEU A 60 19.28 -3.12 10.99
C LEU A 60 19.92 -2.16 12.00
N ASP A 61 20.64 -1.16 11.51
CA ASP A 61 21.04 -0.03 12.34
C ASP A 61 19.81 0.84 12.66
N TYR A 62 19.13 0.47 13.74
CA TYR A 62 17.90 1.10 14.18
C TYR A 62 18.10 2.57 14.57
N PHE A 63 19.26 2.94 15.10
CA PHE A 63 19.52 4.31 15.49
C PHE A 63 19.83 5.20 14.29
N ALA A 64 20.63 4.71 13.33
CA ALA A 64 20.86 5.43 12.09
C ALA A 64 19.55 5.64 11.30
N LEU A 65 18.68 4.61 11.23
CA LEU A 65 17.37 4.74 10.59
C LEU A 65 16.55 5.88 11.20
N LYS A 66 16.49 5.97 12.54
CA LYS A 66 15.77 7.06 13.20
C LYS A 66 16.39 8.42 12.92
N GLN A 67 17.71 8.53 12.87
CA GLN A 67 18.38 9.79 12.52
C GLN A 67 18.05 10.23 11.10
N ASP A 68 18.08 9.31 10.13
CA ASP A 68 17.67 9.61 8.76
C ASP A 68 16.20 10.05 8.69
N LEU A 69 15.32 9.41 9.48
CA LEU A 69 13.91 9.81 9.58
C LEU A 69 13.76 11.22 10.15
N TYR A 70 14.53 11.60 11.18
CA TYR A 70 14.51 12.95 11.73
C TYR A 70 15.04 13.98 10.73
N ALA A 71 16.14 13.67 10.02
CA ALA A 71 16.68 14.54 8.99
C ALA A 71 15.68 14.78 7.85
N LEU A 72 14.99 13.72 7.40
CA LEU A 72 13.95 13.81 6.37
C LEU A 72 12.83 14.79 6.76
N MET A 73 12.49 14.91 8.05
CA MET A 73 11.36 15.75 8.46
C MET A 73 11.51 17.20 8.03
N THR A 74 12.73 17.73 7.95
CA THR A 74 13.02 19.12 7.54
C THR A 74 13.63 19.25 6.14
N ASP A 75 13.86 18.13 5.45
CA ASP A 75 14.44 18.10 4.09
C ASP A 75 13.34 18.29 3.03
N SER A 76 12.83 19.52 2.93
CA SER A 76 11.71 19.88 2.06
C SER A 76 12.03 19.65 0.57
N GLN A 77 11.16 18.92 -0.11
CA GLN A 77 11.27 18.58 -1.53
C GLN A 77 10.43 19.52 -2.40
N GLU A 78 10.96 19.99 -3.54
CA GLU A 78 10.26 20.95 -4.42
C GLU A 78 8.93 20.42 -4.97
N TRP A 79 8.84 19.12 -5.27
CA TRP A 79 7.62 18.50 -5.82
C TRP A 79 6.52 18.29 -4.77
N TRP A 80 6.85 18.42 -3.48
CA TRP A 80 5.88 18.41 -2.39
C TRP A 80 6.46 19.15 -1.17
N PRO A 81 6.45 20.49 -1.16
CA PRO A 81 7.08 21.29 -0.12
C PRO A 81 6.51 20.98 1.27
N ALA A 82 7.37 21.03 2.29
CA ALA A 82 6.95 20.78 3.67
C ALA A 82 6.21 21.99 4.24
N ASP A 83 5.00 21.77 4.76
CA ASP A 83 4.26 22.81 5.47
C ASP A 83 5.08 23.29 6.68
N TRP A 84 5.28 24.60 6.80
CA TRP A 84 6.13 25.23 7.82
C TRP A 84 7.57 24.70 7.86
N GLY A 85 8.06 24.12 6.75
CA GLY A 85 9.39 23.52 6.66
C GLY A 85 9.52 22.19 7.41
N HIS A 86 8.42 21.52 7.78
CA HIS A 86 8.48 20.27 8.53
C HIS A 86 7.37 19.25 8.16
N TYR A 87 7.74 18.04 7.71
CA TYR A 87 6.79 16.97 7.31
C TYR A 87 6.13 16.21 8.48
N GLY A 88 6.53 16.48 9.72
CA GLY A 88 6.01 15.81 10.93
C GLY A 88 4.49 15.62 10.95
N PRO A 89 3.66 16.68 10.79
CA PRO A 89 2.20 16.53 10.77
C PRO A 89 1.70 15.56 9.70
N LEU A 90 2.29 15.59 8.50
CA LEU A 90 1.95 14.66 7.41
C LEU A 90 2.31 13.21 7.77
N MET A 91 3.48 12.98 8.37
CA MET A 91 3.93 11.64 8.77
C MET A 91 3.10 11.06 9.91
N ILE A 92 2.69 11.90 10.88
CA ILE A 92 1.75 11.52 11.95
C ILE A 92 0.42 11.09 11.33
N ARG A 93 -0.15 11.90 10.43
CA ARG A 93 -1.39 11.54 9.73
C ARG A 93 -1.22 10.22 8.96
N MET A 94 -0.14 10.03 8.22
CA MET A 94 0.09 8.80 7.47
C MET A 94 0.11 7.56 8.38
N ALA A 95 0.83 7.63 9.51
CA ALA A 95 0.89 6.55 10.49
C ALA A 95 -0.47 6.27 11.13
N TRP A 96 -1.21 7.32 11.53
CA TRP A 96 -2.57 7.22 12.04
C TRP A 96 -3.49 6.53 11.04
N HIS A 97 -3.52 6.95 9.77
CA HIS A 97 -4.36 6.35 8.73
C HIS A 97 -3.95 4.91 8.38
N SER A 98 -2.69 4.54 8.60
CA SER A 98 -2.23 3.16 8.42
C SER A 98 -2.87 2.26 9.48
N ALA A 99 -2.82 2.67 10.75
CA ALA A 99 -3.38 1.93 11.87
C ALA A 99 -4.93 2.02 11.99
N GLY A 100 -5.51 3.16 11.60
CA GLY A 100 -6.91 3.51 11.85
C GLY A 100 -7.95 2.70 11.08
N THR A 101 -7.54 1.81 10.18
CA THR A 101 -8.45 0.89 9.46
C THR A 101 -8.84 -0.34 10.30
N TYR A 102 -8.23 -0.52 11.47
CA TYR A 102 -8.45 -1.66 12.35
C TYR A 102 -9.88 -1.73 12.88
N ARG A 103 -10.42 -2.95 12.97
CA ARG A 103 -11.73 -3.23 13.58
C ARG A 103 -11.63 -4.40 14.55
N THR A 104 -12.21 -4.24 15.74
CA THR A 104 -12.19 -5.25 16.79
C THR A 104 -13.08 -6.46 16.51
N ALA A 105 -14.13 -6.31 15.70
CA ALA A 105 -15.12 -7.35 15.46
C ALA A 105 -14.56 -8.60 14.74
N ASP A 106 -13.57 -8.41 13.85
CA ASP A 106 -12.97 -9.51 13.07
C ASP A 106 -11.44 -9.42 12.98
N GLY A 107 -10.82 -8.46 13.69
CA GLY A 107 -9.39 -8.26 13.73
C GLY A 107 -8.75 -7.79 12.42
N ARG A 108 -9.53 -7.46 11.39
CA ARG A 108 -9.00 -7.01 10.09
C ARG A 108 -8.67 -5.52 10.09
N GLY A 109 -7.86 -5.13 9.10
CA GLY A 109 -7.35 -3.76 8.97
C GLY A 109 -6.10 -3.55 9.82
N GLY A 110 -5.80 -2.29 10.11
CA GLY A 110 -4.60 -1.90 10.85
C GLY A 110 -3.34 -1.80 9.98
N GLY A 111 -2.23 -1.43 10.63
CA GLY A 111 -0.97 -1.15 9.96
C GLY A 111 -0.06 -2.36 9.73
N GLY A 112 -0.38 -3.53 10.28
CA GLY A 112 0.53 -4.68 10.36
C GLY A 112 0.93 -5.29 9.01
N THR A 113 0.13 -5.12 7.96
CA THR A 113 0.43 -5.65 6.61
C THR A 113 0.91 -4.58 5.63
N GLY A 114 0.95 -3.31 6.04
CA GLY A 114 1.33 -2.20 5.16
C GLY A 114 0.37 -1.99 3.97
N ASN A 115 -0.89 -2.44 4.06
CA ASN A 115 -1.86 -2.39 2.97
C ASN A 115 -2.19 -0.97 2.48
N GLN A 116 -1.83 0.09 3.21
CA GLN A 116 -1.99 1.48 2.77
C GLN A 116 -1.27 1.78 1.44
N ARG A 117 -0.27 0.97 1.04
CA ARG A 117 0.40 1.10 -0.26
C ARG A 117 -0.35 0.44 -1.43
N PHE A 118 -1.37 -0.37 -1.16
CA PHE A 118 -2.12 -1.13 -2.16
C PHE A 118 -3.57 -0.67 -2.26
N ALA A 119 -4.23 -1.04 -3.36
CA ALA A 119 -5.67 -0.84 -3.50
C ALA A 119 -6.45 -1.70 -2.48
N PRO A 120 -7.62 -1.24 -2.00
CA PRO A 120 -8.23 0.06 -2.32
C PRO A 120 -7.69 1.21 -1.45
N ILE A 121 -6.95 0.89 -0.38
CA ILE A 121 -6.61 1.84 0.70
C ILE A 121 -5.74 3.00 0.17
N ASN A 122 -4.84 2.73 -0.76
CA ASN A 122 -4.00 3.75 -1.38
C ASN A 122 -4.77 4.85 -2.15
N SER A 123 -6.05 4.62 -2.46
CA SER A 123 -6.91 5.51 -3.24
C SER A 123 -8.22 5.87 -2.53
N TRP A 124 -8.36 5.53 -1.24
CA TRP A 124 -9.49 6.02 -0.46
C TRP A 124 -9.45 7.55 -0.37
N PRO A 125 -10.60 8.25 -0.47
CA PRO A 125 -10.64 9.71 -0.39
C PRO A 125 -9.95 10.26 0.87
N ASP A 126 -10.13 9.58 1.99
CA ASP A 126 -9.55 9.98 3.28
C ASP A 126 -8.01 9.83 3.34
N ASN A 127 -7.43 9.07 2.41
CA ASN A 127 -5.99 8.88 2.27
C ASN A 127 -5.35 9.79 1.21
N ALA A 128 -6.07 10.83 0.77
CA ALA A 128 -5.55 11.81 -0.18
C ALA A 128 -4.17 12.37 0.25
N ASN A 129 -3.27 12.46 -0.73
CA ASN A 129 -1.87 12.89 -0.60
C ASN A 129 -0.96 12.00 0.27
N LEU A 130 -1.45 10.91 0.87
CA LEU A 130 -0.59 9.97 1.60
C LEU A 130 0.27 9.13 0.66
N ASP A 131 -0.04 9.10 -0.64
CA ASP A 131 0.87 8.62 -1.69
C ASP A 131 2.18 9.43 -1.72
N LYS A 132 2.11 10.74 -1.51
CA LYS A 132 3.27 11.63 -1.42
C LYS A 132 4.07 11.39 -0.14
N ALA A 133 3.38 11.23 0.98
CA ALA A 133 4.01 10.86 2.27
C ALA A 133 4.84 9.56 2.15
N ARG A 134 4.25 8.51 1.54
CA ARG A 134 4.98 7.26 1.27
C ARG A 134 6.13 7.45 0.28
N ARG A 135 5.97 8.34 -0.71
CA ARG A 135 7.03 8.65 -1.68
C ARG A 135 8.21 9.36 -1.04
N LEU A 136 7.99 10.27 -0.09
CA LEU A 136 9.05 10.94 0.68
C LEU A 136 9.91 9.94 1.47
N LEU A 137 9.33 8.85 1.96
CA LEU A 137 10.04 7.79 2.71
C LEU A 137 10.78 6.79 1.80
N TRP A 138 10.56 6.82 0.49
CA TRP A 138 11.17 5.86 -0.43
C TRP A 138 12.70 5.86 -0.40
N PRO A 139 13.42 7.00 -0.37
CA PRO A 139 14.88 7.00 -0.25
C PRO A 139 15.39 6.28 1.00
N ILE A 140 14.69 6.41 2.14
CA ILE A 140 15.03 5.69 3.38
C ILE A 140 14.81 4.19 3.19
N LYS A 141 13.64 3.77 2.65
CA LYS A 141 13.40 2.35 2.35
C LYS A 141 14.45 1.78 1.40
N LYS A 142 14.85 2.56 0.39
CA LYS A 142 15.91 2.18 -0.57
C LYS A 142 17.27 2.01 0.11
N LYS A 143 17.61 2.86 1.08
CA LYS A 143 18.87 2.78 1.84
C LYS A 143 18.96 1.53 2.72
N TYR A 144 17.84 1.14 3.35
CA TYR A 144 17.81 0.06 4.35
C TYR A 144 17.25 -1.28 3.84
N GLY A 145 16.97 -1.38 2.54
CA GLY A 145 16.36 -2.54 1.92
C GLY A 145 14.86 -2.49 2.00
#